data_AF-A0A8T9SCZ7-F1
#
_entry.id   AF-A0A8T9SCZ7-F1
#
_cell.length_a   1.000
_cell.length_b   1.000
_cell.length_c   1.000
_cell.angle_alpha   90.00
_cell.angle_beta   90.00
_cell.angle_gamma   90.00
#
_symmetry.space_group_name_H-M   'P 1'
#
loop_
_entity.id
_entity.type
_entity.pdbx_description
1 polymer ?
#
loop_
_entity_poly.entity_id
_entity_poly.type
_entity_poly.pdbx_seq_one_letter_code
_entity_poly.pdbx_strand_id
1 'polypeptide(L)'
;MKQFYRLRLALGLLLLLASKLAHAQTEGTLAAYQTIVCPGERTTISVSVNSNVTVAGAVAVTNGSATFPVKSGSVISCDVTWQDKAEQGTLVFKLKKEVSSNTFTYPDSPPATVNIKSVRDQTPGLINGVSSLNVPLCPGGQPITFTIAQEYFKAVPSLAITDYVWQVPAGWQVVNPQTSAAFPGAYLSGRSISAIPPAGTTGGLVQAYQYSKACNENSFFNNAPGTLVSFPRQLVIFRPQPAVTGVTPSRNPLTCGDQRPFTLTAVVNQPGVDFFT
;
A
#
# COMPACT_ATOMS: atom_id res chain seq x y z
N MET A 1 -17.70 -72.07 32.10
CA MET A 1 -16.37 -71.62 31.61
C MET A 1 -16.38 -70.99 30.21
N LYS A 2 -17.11 -71.50 29.20
CA LYS A 2 -17.12 -70.93 27.83
C LYS A 2 -17.71 -69.51 27.68
N GLN A 3 -18.66 -69.10 28.53
CA GLN A 3 -19.27 -67.75 28.44
C GLN A 3 -18.36 -66.62 28.96
N PHE A 4 -17.57 -66.87 30.01
CA PHE A 4 -16.63 -65.87 30.54
C PHE A 4 -15.50 -65.53 29.55
N TYR A 5 -15.11 -66.48 28.70
CA TYR A 5 -14.09 -66.26 27.68
C TYR A 5 -14.58 -65.35 26.55
N ARG A 6 -15.85 -65.49 26.14
CA ARG A 6 -16.46 -64.64 25.11
C ARG A 6 -16.63 -63.20 25.57
N LEU A 7 -16.99 -62.99 26.83
CA LEU A 7 -17.15 -61.65 27.40
C LEU A 7 -15.80 -60.92 27.54
N ARG A 8 -14.73 -61.61 27.96
CA ARG A 8 -13.38 -61.03 28.02
C ARG A 8 -12.81 -60.71 26.65
N LEU A 9 -13.07 -61.56 25.64
CA LEU A 9 -12.63 -61.32 24.27
C LEU A 9 -13.37 -60.12 23.66
N ALA A 10 -14.69 -60.02 23.89
CA ALA A 10 -15.50 -58.89 23.41
C ALA A 10 -15.11 -57.57 24.08
N LEU A 11 -14.87 -57.57 25.40
CA LEU A 11 -14.43 -56.38 26.14
C LEU A 11 -13.02 -55.96 25.72
N GLY A 12 -12.11 -56.91 25.50
CA GLY A 12 -10.77 -56.64 24.97
C GLY A 12 -10.80 -56.06 23.56
N LEU A 13 -11.68 -56.57 22.68
CA LEU A 13 -11.88 -56.01 21.34
C LEU A 13 -12.47 -54.60 21.39
N LEU A 14 -13.44 -54.36 22.28
CA LEU A 14 -14.06 -53.04 22.46
C LEU A 14 -13.05 -52.00 23.00
N LEU A 15 -12.18 -52.40 23.94
CA LEU A 15 -11.09 -51.55 24.43
C LEU A 15 -10.03 -51.28 23.37
N LEU A 16 -9.71 -52.26 22.52
CA LEU A 16 -8.82 -52.09 21.35
C LEU A 16 -9.42 -51.19 20.26
N LEU A 17 -10.74 -51.25 20.07
CA LEU A 17 -11.49 -50.37 19.16
C LEU A 17 -11.57 -48.94 19.73
N ALA A 18 -11.83 -48.81 21.04
CA ALA A 18 -11.86 -47.51 21.72
C ALA A 18 -10.47 -46.87 21.78
N SER A 19 -9.39 -47.64 21.97
CA SER A 19 -8.01 -47.13 21.94
C SER A 19 -7.58 -46.70 20.54
N LYS A 20 -8.08 -47.37 19.48
CA LYS A 20 -7.88 -46.94 18.09
C LYS A 20 -8.66 -45.68 17.74
N LEU A 21 -9.85 -45.48 18.31
CA LEU A 21 -10.59 -44.21 18.16
C LEU A 21 -9.95 -43.07 18.96
N ALA A 22 -9.45 -43.33 20.17
CA ALA A 22 -8.80 -42.31 21.00
C ALA A 22 -7.43 -41.87 20.46
N HIS A 23 -6.68 -42.75 19.79
CA HIS A 23 -5.43 -42.40 19.11
C HIS A 23 -5.62 -41.65 17.77
N ALA A 24 -6.86 -41.48 17.30
CA ALA A 24 -7.16 -40.78 16.04
C ALA A 24 -7.49 -39.29 16.22
N GLN A 25 -7.33 -38.71 17.42
CA GLN A 25 -7.80 -37.34 17.69
C GLN A 25 -6.78 -36.35 18.28
N THR A 26 -5.51 -36.72 18.41
CA THR A 26 -4.43 -35.73 18.62
C THR A 26 -3.71 -35.49 17.30
N GLU A 27 -4.42 -34.94 16.32
CA GLU A 27 -3.89 -34.79 14.96
C GLU A 27 -3.81 -33.29 14.59
N GLY A 28 -2.58 -32.78 14.49
CA GLY A 28 -2.26 -31.51 13.81
C GLY A 28 -2.77 -30.22 14.43
N THR A 29 -2.06 -29.64 15.41
CA THR A 29 -2.25 -28.21 15.74
C THR A 29 -1.34 -27.35 14.88
N LEU A 30 -1.95 -26.65 13.92
CA LEU A 30 -1.32 -25.57 13.17
C LEU A 30 -1.24 -24.32 14.05
N ALA A 31 -0.03 -23.82 14.30
CA ALA A 31 0.16 -22.53 14.93
C ALA A 31 -0.31 -21.43 13.98
N ALA A 32 -0.97 -20.39 14.52
CA ALA A 32 -1.31 -19.21 13.74
C ALA A 32 -0.04 -18.59 13.14
N TYR A 33 0.00 -18.44 11.82
CA TYR A 33 1.13 -17.92 11.09
C TYR A 33 0.75 -16.55 10.50
N GLN A 34 1.52 -15.52 10.83
CA GLN A 34 1.39 -14.19 10.25
C GLN A 34 2.70 -13.84 9.55
N THR A 35 2.63 -13.52 8.27
CA THR A 35 3.77 -13.02 7.50
C THR A 35 3.41 -11.76 6.75
N ILE A 36 4.42 -10.94 6.46
CA ILE A 36 4.29 -9.72 5.69
C ILE A 36 5.14 -9.88 4.43
N VAL A 37 4.52 -9.74 3.26
CA VAL A 37 5.18 -10.00 1.97
C VAL A 37 4.95 -8.84 0.99
N CYS A 38 5.79 -8.77 -0.03
CA CYS A 38 5.64 -7.89 -1.17
C CYS A 38 4.77 -8.51 -2.28
N PRO A 39 4.10 -7.69 -3.11
CA PRO A 39 3.37 -8.20 -4.28
C PRO A 39 4.30 -9.02 -5.19
N GLY A 40 3.86 -10.22 -5.61
CA GLY A 40 4.65 -11.13 -6.44
C GLY A 40 5.76 -11.89 -5.71
N GLU A 41 6.02 -11.61 -4.42
CA GLU A 41 6.99 -12.35 -3.63
C GLU A 41 6.51 -13.78 -3.35
N ARG A 42 7.43 -14.74 -3.47
CA ARG A 42 7.19 -16.12 -3.04
C ARG A 42 7.48 -16.24 -1.55
N THR A 43 6.47 -16.63 -0.78
CA THR A 43 6.67 -17.02 0.62
C THR A 43 6.44 -18.51 0.78
N THR A 44 7.39 -19.18 1.43
CA THR A 44 7.20 -20.56 1.88
C THR A 44 6.46 -20.54 3.20
N ILE A 45 5.36 -21.30 3.29
CA ILE A 45 4.61 -21.50 4.51
C ILE A 45 4.74 -22.95 4.90
N SER A 46 5.29 -23.19 6.09
CA SER A 46 5.49 -24.54 6.62
C SER A 46 4.40 -24.89 7.63
N VAL A 47 3.82 -26.06 7.45
CA VAL A 47 2.75 -26.60 8.30
C VAL A 47 3.31 -27.77 9.10
N SER A 48 3.33 -27.63 10.42
CA SER A 48 3.67 -28.71 11.36
C SER A 48 2.39 -29.46 11.74
N VAL A 49 2.33 -30.76 11.46
CA VAL A 49 1.22 -31.63 11.88
C VAL A 49 1.71 -32.48 13.05
N ASN A 50 1.08 -32.36 14.21
CA ASN A 50 1.51 -33.02 15.46
C ASN A 50 1.15 -34.51 15.56
N SER A 51 0.82 -35.15 14.42
CA SER A 51 0.72 -36.60 14.28
C SER A 51 1.60 -37.07 13.13
N ASN A 52 1.97 -38.36 13.12
CA ASN A 52 2.89 -39.07 12.21
C ASN A 52 2.54 -38.95 10.71
N VAL A 53 2.55 -37.74 10.15
CA VAL A 53 2.02 -37.43 8.81
C VAL A 53 2.74 -36.22 8.26
N THR A 54 3.49 -36.42 7.17
CA THR A 54 4.07 -35.33 6.40
C THR A 54 4.62 -35.66 4.99
N VAL A 55 4.53 -34.68 4.09
CA VAL A 55 4.64 -34.77 2.62
C VAL A 55 6.04 -34.44 2.12
N ALA A 56 6.41 -34.92 0.93
CA ALA A 56 7.58 -34.45 0.19
C ALA A 56 7.16 -33.54 -0.99
N GLY A 57 7.74 -32.35 -1.07
CA GLY A 57 7.68 -31.47 -2.24
C GLY A 57 7.23 -30.04 -1.93
N ALA A 58 8.02 -29.06 -2.34
CA ALA A 58 7.55 -27.68 -2.50
C ALA A 58 6.68 -27.62 -3.75
N VAL A 59 5.46 -27.11 -3.62
CA VAL A 59 4.57 -26.90 -4.78
C VAL A 59 4.08 -25.47 -4.76
N ALA A 60 4.25 -24.80 -5.90
CA ALA A 60 3.71 -23.48 -6.13
C ALA A 60 2.19 -23.59 -6.30
N VAL A 61 1.43 -22.95 -5.42
CA VAL A 61 -0.02 -22.87 -5.56
C VAL A 61 -0.39 -21.45 -5.96
N THR A 62 -0.94 -21.31 -7.16
CA THR A 62 -1.48 -20.04 -7.68
C THR A 62 -2.99 -20.20 -7.83
N ASN A 63 -3.78 -19.65 -6.91
CA ASN A 63 -5.26 -19.71 -6.92
C ASN A 63 -5.84 -21.13 -7.18
N GLY A 64 -5.68 -22.07 -6.26
CA GLY A 64 -6.23 -23.43 -6.43
C GLY A 64 -6.05 -24.35 -5.23
N SER A 65 -6.53 -25.60 -5.38
CA SER A 65 -6.25 -26.71 -4.48
C SER A 65 -5.13 -27.58 -5.06
N ALA A 66 -4.30 -28.15 -4.20
CA ALA A 66 -3.27 -29.09 -4.59
C ALA A 66 -3.31 -30.31 -3.66
N THR A 67 -3.13 -31.50 -4.23
CA THR A 67 -3.18 -32.78 -3.53
C THR A 67 -1.82 -33.45 -3.59
N PHE A 68 -1.35 -34.00 -2.47
CA PHE A 68 -0.01 -34.58 -2.39
C PHE A 68 0.00 -35.91 -1.63
N PRO A 69 0.86 -36.87 -2.03
CA PRO A 69 1.07 -38.08 -1.26
C PRO A 69 1.87 -37.78 0.01
N VAL A 70 1.34 -38.21 1.16
CA VAL A 70 1.91 -37.95 2.48
C VAL A 70 2.56 -39.21 3.05
N LYS A 71 3.83 -39.15 3.49
CA LYS A 71 4.50 -40.23 4.25
C LYS A 71 4.51 -39.88 5.74
N SER A 72 4.90 -40.79 6.63
CA SER A 72 5.01 -40.46 8.07
C SER A 72 6.31 -39.69 8.35
N GLY A 73 6.28 -38.49 8.96
CA GLY A 73 7.45 -37.82 9.57
C GLY A 73 8.24 -36.75 8.78
N SER A 74 7.79 -36.28 7.61
CA SER A 74 8.38 -35.15 6.84
C SER A 74 7.98 -33.72 7.34
N VAL A 75 8.03 -32.66 6.53
CA VAL A 75 7.44 -31.30 6.77
C VAL A 75 6.76 -30.81 5.49
N ILE A 76 5.56 -30.21 5.56
CA ILE A 76 4.87 -29.65 4.38
C ILE A 76 5.27 -28.19 4.24
N SER A 77 5.84 -27.83 3.09
CA SER A 77 6.14 -26.46 2.71
C SER A 77 5.40 -26.11 1.43
N CYS A 78 4.56 -25.10 1.48
CA CYS A 78 3.84 -24.59 0.30
C CYS A 78 4.41 -23.22 -0.08
N ASP A 79 4.77 -23.06 -1.35
CA ASP A 79 5.13 -21.74 -1.87
C ASP A 79 3.87 -21.06 -2.37
N VAL A 80 3.51 -19.96 -1.72
CA VAL A 80 2.40 -19.12 -2.14
C VAL A 80 2.97 -17.88 -2.81
N THR A 81 2.56 -17.66 -4.06
CA THR A 81 2.80 -16.39 -4.74
C THR A 81 1.52 -15.59 -4.66
N TRP A 82 1.55 -14.47 -3.94
CA TRP A 82 0.41 -13.56 -3.90
C TRP A 82 0.39 -12.75 -5.19
N GLN A 83 -0.57 -13.07 -6.07
CA GLN A 83 -0.87 -12.24 -7.21
C GLN A 83 -1.35 -10.87 -6.72
N ASP A 84 -0.59 -9.82 -7.03
CA ASP A 84 -0.93 -8.41 -7.31
C ASP A 84 -2.10 -7.69 -6.60
N LYS A 85 -2.87 -8.28 -5.70
CA LYS A 85 -4.01 -7.64 -5.05
C LYS A 85 -3.57 -6.92 -3.77
N ALA A 86 -4.15 -5.75 -3.52
CA ALA A 86 -3.87 -4.92 -2.35
C ALA A 86 -4.41 -5.51 -1.03
N GLU A 87 -5.25 -6.53 -1.14
CA GLU A 87 -6.04 -7.07 -0.04
C GLU A 87 -5.23 -8.08 0.77
N GLN A 88 -5.50 -8.12 2.07
CA GLN A 88 -4.99 -9.18 2.93
C GLN A 88 -5.43 -10.53 2.40
N GLY A 89 -4.50 -11.47 2.45
CA GLY A 89 -4.72 -12.84 2.07
C GLY A 89 -4.99 -13.71 3.29
N THR A 90 -6.00 -14.59 3.22
CA THR A 90 -6.16 -15.65 4.23
C THR A 90 -5.92 -16.99 3.60
N LEU A 91 -5.07 -17.80 4.25
CA LEU A 91 -4.79 -19.17 3.84
C LEU A 91 -5.37 -20.12 4.88
N VAL A 92 -6.14 -21.09 4.41
CA VAL A 92 -6.66 -22.19 5.22
C VAL A 92 -6.17 -23.49 4.61
N PHE A 93 -5.43 -24.26 5.40
CA PHE A 93 -4.96 -25.57 4.97
C PHE A 93 -6.03 -26.61 5.28
N LYS A 94 -6.39 -27.40 4.27
CA LYS A 94 -7.35 -28.50 4.39
C LYS A 94 -6.63 -29.81 4.15
N LEU A 95 -6.60 -30.68 5.15
CA LEU A 95 -5.96 -31.99 5.08
C LEU A 95 -7.01 -33.09 4.86
N LYS A 96 -6.70 -34.01 3.94
CA LYS A 96 -7.51 -35.21 3.66
C LYS A 96 -6.60 -36.42 3.53
N LYS A 97 -7.06 -37.57 4.01
CA LYS A 97 -6.36 -38.87 3.89
C LYS A 97 -7.28 -39.89 3.24
N GLU A 98 -6.86 -40.50 2.15
CA GLU A 98 -7.58 -41.59 1.50
C GLU A 98 -6.95 -42.94 1.86
N VAL A 99 -7.77 -43.87 2.36
CA VAL A 99 -7.35 -45.24 2.69
C VAL A 99 -8.37 -46.21 2.10
N SER A 100 -7.98 -46.96 1.07
CA SER A 100 -8.74 -48.09 0.51
C SER A 100 -10.25 -47.81 0.41
N SER A 101 -10.66 -46.86 -0.44
CA SER A 101 -12.03 -46.35 -0.66
C SER A 101 -12.70 -45.51 0.45
N ASN A 102 -12.05 -45.29 1.60
CA ASN A 102 -12.54 -44.37 2.63
C ASN A 102 -11.74 -43.06 2.61
N THR A 103 -12.45 -41.93 2.67
CA THR A 103 -11.84 -40.60 2.80
C THR A 103 -12.02 -40.10 4.23
N PHE A 104 -10.90 -39.88 4.93
CA PHE A 104 -10.86 -39.22 6.22
C PHE A 104 -10.56 -37.73 6.01
N THR A 105 -11.43 -36.87 6.54
CA THR A 105 -11.26 -35.41 6.48
C THR A 105 -10.87 -34.91 7.87
N TYR A 106 -9.80 -34.11 7.91
CA TYR A 106 -9.32 -33.48 9.14
C TYR A 106 -10.02 -32.13 9.33
N PRO A 107 -10.06 -31.59 10.57
CA PRO A 107 -10.48 -30.21 10.80
C PRO A 107 -9.65 -29.24 9.97
N ASP A 108 -10.28 -28.16 9.50
CA ASP A 108 -9.58 -27.07 8.84
C ASP A 108 -8.54 -26.47 9.79
N SER A 109 -7.39 -26.04 9.26
CA SER A 109 -6.40 -25.33 10.06
C SER A 109 -6.97 -24.01 10.60
N PRO A 110 -6.43 -23.49 11.71
CA PRO A 110 -6.56 -22.07 11.98
C PRO A 110 -6.14 -21.26 10.74
N PRO A 111 -6.84 -20.17 10.41
CA PRO A 111 -6.49 -19.34 9.28
C PRO A 111 -5.11 -18.70 9.51
N ALA A 112 -4.25 -18.76 8.51
CA ALA A 112 -3.01 -17.98 8.44
C ALA A 112 -3.28 -16.68 7.68
N THR A 113 -2.94 -15.54 8.28
CA THR A 113 -3.13 -14.22 7.66
C THR A 113 -1.83 -13.76 7.02
N VAL A 114 -1.89 -13.44 5.73
CA VAL A 114 -0.80 -12.84 4.98
C VAL A 114 -1.14 -11.38 4.72
N ASN A 115 -0.28 -10.49 5.21
CA ASN A 115 -0.44 -9.06 4.97
C ASN A 115 0.49 -8.62 3.84
N ILE A 116 -0.03 -7.84 2.91
CA ILE A 116 0.71 -7.44 1.71
C ILE A 116 1.10 -5.96 1.82
N LYS A 117 2.39 -5.65 1.62
CA LYS A 117 2.91 -4.26 1.57
C LYS A 117 2.58 -3.58 0.22
N SER A 118 1.31 -3.53 -0.12
CA SER A 118 0.83 -2.91 -1.36
C SER A 118 0.19 -1.55 -1.10
N VAL A 119 0.49 -0.61 -1.98
CA VAL A 119 -0.20 0.70 -2.08
C VAL A 119 -1.17 0.73 -3.25
N ARG A 120 -1.39 -0.42 -3.91
CA ARG A 120 -2.40 -0.55 -4.96
C ARG A 120 -3.77 -0.16 -4.38
N ASP A 121 -4.52 0.57 -5.18
CA ASP A 121 -5.86 1.09 -4.85
C ASP A 121 -5.89 2.11 -3.69
N GLN A 122 -4.73 2.51 -3.16
CA GLN A 122 -4.65 3.65 -2.25
C GLN A 122 -4.61 4.97 -3.04
N THR A 123 -4.99 6.06 -2.39
CA THR A 123 -4.71 7.42 -2.88
C THR A 123 -4.05 8.15 -1.72
N PRO A 124 -2.89 8.83 -1.92
CA PRO A 124 -2.26 9.57 -0.85
C PRO A 124 -3.21 10.59 -0.23
N GLY A 125 -2.93 10.98 1.00
CA GLY A 125 -3.63 12.06 1.71
C GLY A 125 -3.54 13.39 0.96
N LEU A 126 -4.30 14.38 1.43
CA LEU A 126 -4.30 15.71 0.82
C LEU A 126 -2.90 16.36 0.90
N ILE A 127 -2.45 16.95 -0.19
CA ILE A 127 -1.20 17.71 -0.23
C ILE A 127 -1.43 19.02 0.53
N ASN A 128 -0.60 19.29 1.53
CA ASN A 128 -0.77 20.42 2.46
C ASN A 128 -2.17 20.47 3.12
N GLY A 129 -2.86 19.33 3.22
CA GLY A 129 -4.22 19.27 3.78
C GLY A 129 -5.32 19.87 2.89
N VAL A 130 -5.02 20.23 1.63
CA VAL A 130 -5.98 20.90 0.73
C VAL A 130 -6.08 20.20 -0.64
N SER A 131 -7.19 20.43 -1.35
CA SER A 131 -7.39 19.98 -2.74
C SER A 131 -7.03 21.04 -3.78
N SER A 132 -7.01 22.31 -3.36
CA SER A 132 -6.55 23.45 -4.14
C SER A 132 -5.77 24.43 -3.28
N LEU A 133 -4.82 25.14 -3.89
CA LEU A 133 -4.02 26.16 -3.24
C LEU A 133 -4.00 27.43 -4.09
N ASN A 134 -4.43 28.55 -3.49
CA ASN A 134 -4.29 29.86 -4.10
C ASN A 134 -2.91 30.42 -3.76
N VAL A 135 -2.13 30.78 -4.77
CA VAL A 135 -0.78 31.31 -4.61
C VAL A 135 -0.68 32.69 -5.28
N PRO A 136 -0.20 33.73 -4.58
CA PRO A 136 -0.01 35.05 -5.16
C PRO A 136 0.90 35.06 -6.42
N LEU A 137 0.70 36.06 -7.28
CA LEU A 137 1.48 36.31 -8.48
C LEU A 137 2.70 37.17 -8.11
N CYS A 138 3.64 36.57 -7.39
CA CYS A 138 4.89 37.26 -7.06
C CYS A 138 5.78 37.38 -8.31
N PRO A 139 6.30 38.59 -8.63
CA PRO A 139 7.35 38.76 -9.62
C PRO A 139 8.65 38.20 -9.04
N GLY A 140 9.02 36.98 -9.45
CA GLY A 140 10.21 36.28 -8.95
C GLY A 140 9.96 34.82 -8.56
N GLY A 141 8.69 34.43 -8.37
CA GLY A 141 8.31 33.08 -7.96
C GLY A 141 8.78 32.75 -6.54
N GLN A 142 7.86 32.53 -5.62
CA GLN A 142 8.21 32.02 -4.29
C GLN A 142 8.19 30.47 -4.34
N PRO A 143 9.15 29.79 -3.69
CA PRO A 143 9.06 28.34 -3.52
C PRO A 143 7.78 27.96 -2.79
N ILE A 144 7.00 27.08 -3.41
CA ILE A 144 5.85 26.44 -2.76
C ILE A 144 6.33 25.08 -2.28
N THR A 145 6.20 24.84 -0.98
CA THR A 145 6.49 23.53 -0.38
C THR A 145 5.23 22.68 -0.38
N PHE A 146 5.32 21.49 -0.97
CA PHE A 146 4.27 20.47 -1.00
C PHE A 146 4.65 19.36 -0.03
N THR A 147 3.72 18.97 0.83
CA THR A 147 3.96 17.94 1.86
C THR A 147 2.77 17.01 1.96
N ILE A 148 3.03 15.73 2.16
CA ILE A 148 2.04 14.72 2.53
C ILE A 148 2.33 14.21 3.94
N ALA A 149 1.26 14.05 4.73
CA ALA A 149 1.33 13.45 6.06
C ALA A 149 1.87 12.00 5.98
N GLN A 150 2.42 11.48 7.09
CA GLN A 150 2.93 10.11 7.10
C GLN A 150 1.76 9.14 6.96
N GLU A 151 1.86 8.21 6.02
CA GLU A 151 0.85 7.17 5.82
C GLU A 151 1.44 5.78 6.01
N TYR A 152 0.56 4.79 6.11
CA TYR A 152 0.89 3.42 6.45
C TYR A 152 0.22 2.46 5.47
N PHE A 153 0.80 1.27 5.29
CA PHE A 153 0.19 0.25 4.45
C PHE A 153 -1.15 -0.19 5.02
N LYS A 154 -2.22 -0.20 4.20
CA LYS A 154 -3.57 -0.59 4.63
C LYS A 154 -3.61 -1.96 5.32
N ALA A 155 -2.91 -2.94 4.74
CA ALA A 155 -2.84 -4.29 5.30
C ALA A 155 -1.86 -4.43 6.47
N VAL A 156 -0.95 -3.47 6.66
CA VAL A 156 0.05 -3.47 7.75
C VAL A 156 0.18 -2.06 8.36
N PRO A 157 -0.78 -1.64 9.20
CA PRO A 157 -0.80 -0.27 9.74
C PRO A 157 0.41 0.11 10.60
N SER A 158 1.21 -0.87 11.04
CA SER A 158 2.46 -0.65 11.78
C SER A 158 3.66 -0.27 10.88
N LEU A 159 3.53 -0.40 9.55
CA LEU A 159 4.60 -0.10 8.61
C LEU A 159 4.30 1.19 7.85
N ALA A 160 5.20 2.17 8.00
CA ALA A 160 5.14 3.44 7.32
C ALA A 160 5.50 3.30 5.84
N ILE A 161 4.80 4.07 4.99
CA ILE A 161 5.17 4.27 3.59
C ILE A 161 6.26 5.35 3.56
N THR A 162 7.47 4.99 3.15
CA THR A 162 8.62 5.90 3.17
C THR A 162 8.82 6.65 1.86
N ASP A 163 8.31 6.11 0.76
CA ASP A 163 8.62 6.60 -0.57
C ASP A 163 7.38 7.21 -1.22
N TYR A 164 7.52 8.48 -1.57
CA TYR A 164 6.52 9.24 -2.30
C TYR A 164 7.17 9.78 -3.56
N VAL A 165 6.41 9.78 -4.64
CA VAL A 165 6.86 10.23 -5.94
C VAL A 165 5.99 11.38 -6.38
N TRP A 166 6.59 12.42 -6.96
CA TRP A 166 5.88 13.63 -7.34
C TRP A 166 6.05 13.94 -8.82
N GLN A 167 5.02 14.55 -9.39
CA GLN A 167 5.07 15.25 -10.66
C GLN A 167 4.68 16.70 -10.45
N VAL A 168 5.52 17.60 -10.94
CA VAL A 168 5.23 19.03 -11.02
C VAL A 168 4.96 19.41 -12.49
N PRO A 169 4.19 20.46 -12.76
CA PRO A 169 3.96 20.91 -14.13
C PRO A 169 5.26 21.25 -14.85
N ALA A 170 5.29 21.05 -16.16
CA ALA A 170 6.42 21.42 -16.99
C ALA A 170 6.75 22.92 -16.85
N GLY A 171 8.04 23.25 -16.85
CA GLY A 171 8.55 24.61 -16.69
C GLY A 171 8.72 25.05 -15.24
N TRP A 172 8.14 24.36 -14.25
CA TRP A 172 8.35 24.69 -12.84
C TRP A 172 9.78 24.34 -12.42
N GLN A 173 10.43 25.25 -11.70
CA GLN A 173 11.77 25.01 -11.18
C GLN A 173 11.68 24.31 -9.84
N VAL A 174 12.23 23.10 -9.75
CA VAL A 174 12.28 22.35 -8.49
C VAL A 174 13.47 22.82 -7.67
N VAL A 175 13.26 23.07 -6.38
CA VAL A 175 14.33 23.43 -5.44
C VAL A 175 14.92 22.15 -4.87
N ASN A 176 16.25 21.98 -5.00
CA ASN A 176 17.00 20.80 -4.53
C ASN A 176 16.35 19.46 -4.96
N PRO A 177 16.18 19.22 -6.27
CA PRO A 177 15.44 18.05 -6.75
C PRO A 177 16.12 16.76 -6.30
N GLN A 178 15.36 15.93 -5.59
CA GLN A 178 15.68 14.52 -5.38
C GLN A 178 14.93 13.75 -6.47
N THR A 179 15.63 13.14 -7.42
CA THR A 179 14.98 12.35 -8.47
C THR A 179 14.63 10.96 -7.97
N SER A 180 13.62 10.33 -8.56
CA SER A 180 13.27 8.95 -8.25
C SER A 180 13.93 7.99 -9.23
N ALA A 181 14.89 7.19 -8.78
CA ALA A 181 15.56 6.20 -9.63
C ALA A 181 14.59 5.13 -10.18
N ALA A 182 13.51 4.85 -9.46
CA ALA A 182 12.50 3.87 -9.86
C ALA A 182 11.49 4.41 -10.90
N PHE A 183 11.44 5.72 -11.10
CA PHE A 183 10.52 6.39 -12.02
C PHE A 183 11.32 7.30 -12.95
N PRO A 184 11.79 6.78 -14.09
CA PRO A 184 12.58 7.57 -15.02
C PRO A 184 11.79 8.80 -15.51
N GLY A 185 12.50 9.89 -15.79
CA GLY A 185 11.92 11.17 -16.21
C GLY A 185 12.02 12.25 -15.13
N ALA A 186 11.11 13.23 -15.18
CA ALA A 186 11.08 14.38 -14.29
C ALA A 186 10.37 14.11 -12.93
N TYR A 187 10.29 12.85 -12.51
CA TYR A 187 9.68 12.48 -11.24
C TYR A 187 10.63 12.77 -10.07
N LEU A 188 10.07 13.38 -9.03
CA LEU A 188 10.79 13.69 -7.80
C LEU A 188 10.46 12.67 -6.71
N SER A 189 11.33 12.53 -5.72
CA SER A 189 11.17 11.62 -4.59
C SER A 189 11.19 12.37 -3.25
N GLY A 190 10.54 11.76 -2.25
CA GLY A 190 10.55 12.24 -0.86
C GLY A 190 9.17 12.66 -0.36
N ARG A 191 9.00 12.81 0.97
CA ARG A 191 7.70 13.20 1.59
C ARG A 191 7.31 14.66 1.36
N SER A 192 8.27 15.47 0.95
CA SER A 192 8.08 16.86 0.64
C SER A 192 8.96 17.26 -0.53
N ILE A 193 8.45 18.15 -1.37
CA ILE A 193 9.18 18.81 -2.45
C ILE A 193 8.90 20.30 -2.41
N SER A 194 9.82 21.11 -2.92
CA SER A 194 9.58 22.54 -3.12
C SER A 194 9.77 22.89 -4.59
N ALA A 195 8.86 23.67 -5.16
CA ALA A 195 8.96 24.12 -6.54
C ALA A 195 8.51 25.57 -6.71
N ILE A 196 9.12 26.24 -7.68
CA ILE A 196 8.89 27.64 -8.03
C ILE A 196 8.12 27.66 -9.35
N PRO A 197 6.86 28.14 -9.37
CA PRO A 197 6.11 28.31 -10.60
C PRO A 197 6.70 29.45 -11.45
N PRO A 198 6.78 29.32 -12.78
CA PRO A 198 7.26 30.39 -13.65
C PRO A 198 6.43 31.66 -13.51
N ALA A 199 7.06 32.81 -13.75
CA ALA A 199 6.36 34.09 -13.83
C ALA A 199 5.25 34.05 -14.89
N GLY A 200 4.10 34.67 -14.59
CA GLY A 200 2.96 34.73 -15.51
C GLY A 200 2.11 33.44 -15.60
N THR A 201 2.46 32.37 -14.90
CA THR A 201 1.58 31.19 -14.82
C THR A 201 0.35 31.46 -13.97
N THR A 202 -0.83 31.06 -14.48
CA THR A 202 -2.12 31.21 -13.79
C THR A 202 -2.47 30.01 -12.90
N GLY A 203 -1.70 28.93 -12.97
CA GLY A 203 -1.94 27.73 -12.19
C GLY A 203 -1.07 26.55 -12.59
N GLY A 204 -1.40 25.38 -12.05
CA GLY A 204 -0.71 24.12 -12.34
C GLY A 204 -1.33 22.94 -11.60
N LEU A 205 -1.05 21.73 -12.07
CA LEU A 205 -1.47 20.49 -11.42
C LEU A 205 -0.24 19.80 -10.82
N VAL A 206 -0.19 19.70 -9.49
CA VAL A 206 0.83 18.90 -8.80
C VAL A 206 0.23 17.55 -8.48
N GLN A 207 0.98 16.48 -8.75
CA GLN A 207 0.55 15.12 -8.47
C GLN A 207 1.53 14.43 -7.53
N ALA A 208 1.00 13.60 -6.64
CA ALA A 208 1.77 12.77 -5.74
C ALA A 208 1.27 11.33 -5.77
N TYR A 209 2.20 10.40 -5.57
CA TYR A 209 1.98 8.97 -5.56
C TYR A 209 2.68 8.39 -4.33
N GLN A 210 2.07 7.40 -3.68
CA GLN A 210 2.77 6.52 -2.76
C GLN A 210 3.48 5.44 -3.57
N TYR A 211 4.66 5.03 -3.10
CA TYR A 211 5.46 3.99 -3.73
C TYR A 211 5.97 3.00 -2.68
N SER A 212 5.74 1.71 -2.92
CA SER A 212 6.27 0.64 -2.06
C SER A 212 7.69 0.26 -2.50
N LYS A 213 8.67 1.16 -2.29
CA LYS A 213 10.05 0.95 -2.74
C LYS A 213 10.68 -0.31 -2.17
N ALA A 214 10.44 -0.59 -0.89
CA ALA A 214 10.91 -1.81 -0.22
C ALA A 214 10.51 -3.10 -0.96
N CYS A 215 9.44 -3.06 -1.76
CA CYS A 215 8.99 -4.19 -2.57
C CYS A 215 9.55 -4.22 -4.00
N ASN A 216 10.29 -3.20 -4.40
CA ASN A 216 10.95 -3.13 -5.71
C ASN A 216 12.48 -3.29 -5.64
N GLU A 217 13.08 -3.20 -4.46
CA GLU A 217 14.55 -3.24 -4.28
C GLU A 217 15.18 -4.60 -4.68
N ASN A 218 14.39 -5.68 -4.74
CA ASN A 218 14.89 -7.03 -5.06
C ASN A 218 14.94 -7.36 -6.56
N SER A 219 15.07 -6.37 -7.45
CA SER A 219 15.35 -6.56 -8.90
C SER A 219 14.28 -7.33 -9.72
N PHE A 220 13.16 -7.73 -9.12
CA PHE A 220 12.14 -8.51 -9.84
C PHE A 220 11.49 -7.75 -10.98
N PHE A 221 11.51 -6.42 -10.93
CA PHE A 221 10.88 -5.58 -11.93
C PHE A 221 11.81 -4.46 -12.39
N ASN A 222 12.12 -4.44 -13.70
CA ASN A 222 12.86 -3.35 -14.34
C ASN A 222 12.08 -2.02 -14.36
N ASN A 223 10.77 -2.07 -14.07
CA ASN A 223 9.88 -0.92 -13.89
C ASN A 223 8.94 -1.23 -12.73
N ALA A 224 8.68 -0.29 -11.82
CA ALA A 224 7.74 -0.52 -10.74
C ALA A 224 6.36 -0.92 -11.33
N PRO A 225 5.85 -2.14 -11.05
CA PRO A 225 4.53 -2.52 -11.52
C PRO A 225 3.49 -1.61 -10.87
N GLY A 226 2.35 -1.40 -11.54
CA GLY A 226 1.26 -0.55 -11.03
C GLY A 226 0.72 -0.99 -9.67
N THR A 227 1.09 -2.16 -9.18
CA THR A 227 0.75 -2.68 -7.84
C THR A 227 1.61 -2.13 -6.71
N LEU A 228 2.76 -1.52 -7.04
CA LEU A 228 3.64 -0.84 -6.09
C LEU A 228 3.40 0.67 -6.07
N VAL A 229 2.48 1.17 -6.88
CA VAL A 229 2.19 2.61 -7.03
C VAL A 229 0.72 2.85 -6.76
N SER A 230 0.42 3.89 -5.99
CA SER A 230 -0.96 4.27 -5.70
C SER A 230 -1.63 5.00 -6.88
N PHE A 231 -2.93 5.25 -6.78
CA PHE A 231 -3.56 6.30 -7.59
C PHE A 231 -2.96 7.67 -7.26
N PRO A 232 -2.96 8.62 -8.22
CA PRO A 232 -2.44 9.96 -7.98
C PRO A 232 -3.33 10.74 -7.01
N ARG A 233 -2.72 11.42 -6.04
CA ARG A 233 -3.32 12.60 -5.41
C ARG A 233 -3.03 13.81 -6.28
N GLN A 234 -4.05 14.60 -6.58
CA GLN A 234 -3.94 15.85 -7.32
C GLN A 234 -4.13 17.05 -6.39
N LEU A 235 -3.30 18.08 -6.57
CA LEU A 235 -3.46 19.41 -5.99
C LEU A 235 -3.50 20.43 -7.12
N VAL A 236 -4.59 21.19 -7.19
CA VAL A 236 -4.74 22.26 -8.18
C VAL A 236 -4.20 23.56 -7.62
N ILE A 237 -3.22 24.14 -8.29
CA ILE A 237 -2.67 25.44 -7.95
C ILE A 237 -3.38 26.50 -8.79
N PHE A 238 -3.90 27.51 -8.12
CA PHE A 238 -4.49 28.68 -8.76
C PHE A 238 -3.67 29.92 -8.40
N ARG A 239 -3.38 30.74 -9.41
CA ARG A 239 -2.70 32.02 -9.25
C ARG A 239 -3.63 33.12 -9.76
N PRO A 240 -4.56 33.59 -8.91
CA PRO A 240 -5.57 34.54 -9.34
C PRO A 240 -4.91 35.83 -9.81
N GLN A 241 -5.33 36.36 -10.96
CA GLN A 241 -4.79 37.63 -11.45
C GLN A 241 -5.11 38.76 -10.47
N PRO A 242 -4.17 39.70 -10.22
CA PRO A 242 -4.44 40.83 -9.37
C PRO A 242 -5.48 41.73 -10.06
N ALA A 243 -6.50 42.14 -9.32
CA ALA A 243 -7.52 43.06 -9.81
C ALA A 243 -7.29 44.45 -9.22
N VAL A 244 -7.37 45.49 -10.05
CA VAL A 244 -7.39 46.87 -9.57
C VAL A 244 -8.76 47.15 -8.95
N THR A 245 -8.82 47.35 -7.65
CA THR A 245 -10.08 47.60 -6.92
C THR A 245 -10.37 49.08 -6.71
N GLY A 246 -9.38 49.94 -6.93
CA GLY A 246 -9.56 51.38 -6.85
C GLY A 246 -8.41 52.12 -7.49
N VAL A 247 -8.69 53.33 -7.97
CA VAL A 247 -7.67 54.27 -8.44
C VAL A 247 -7.94 55.60 -7.75
N THR A 248 -7.00 56.04 -6.93
CA THR A 248 -7.09 57.32 -6.24
C THR A 248 -6.15 58.31 -6.91
N PRO A 249 -6.68 59.41 -7.46
CA PRO A 249 -5.81 60.46 -7.97
C PRO A 249 -5.18 61.22 -6.81
N SER A 250 -3.94 61.68 -6.99
CA SER A 250 -3.23 62.54 -6.02
C SER A 250 -3.96 63.84 -5.70
N ARG A 251 -4.96 64.22 -6.51
CA ARG A 251 -5.76 65.45 -6.40
C ARG A 251 -7.00 65.37 -7.30
N ASN A 252 -8.01 66.18 -6.96
CA ASN A 252 -9.28 66.29 -7.70
C ASN A 252 -9.09 66.73 -9.16
N PRO A 253 -10.06 66.44 -10.07
CA PRO A 253 -9.91 66.64 -11.51
C PRO A 253 -9.45 68.05 -11.88
N LEU A 254 -8.45 68.08 -12.76
CA LEU A 254 -7.79 69.29 -13.20
C LEU A 254 -8.67 70.06 -14.19
N THR A 255 -8.74 71.38 -14.03
CA THR A 255 -9.25 72.29 -15.07
C THR A 255 -8.30 72.30 -16.26
N CYS A 256 -8.82 72.47 -17.48
CA CYS A 256 -7.99 72.63 -18.68
C CYS A 256 -6.88 73.66 -18.46
N GLY A 257 -5.62 73.25 -18.67
CA GLY A 257 -4.44 74.11 -18.52
C GLY A 257 -3.53 73.81 -17.33
N ASP A 258 -3.89 72.90 -16.41
CA ASP A 258 -2.98 72.52 -15.31
C ASP A 258 -1.82 71.63 -15.80
N GLN A 259 -0.59 72.14 -15.66
CA GLN A 259 0.65 71.46 -16.07
C GLN A 259 1.39 70.76 -14.91
N ARG A 260 0.85 70.81 -13.69
CA ARG A 260 1.51 70.19 -12.53
C ARG A 260 1.52 68.66 -12.68
N PRO A 261 2.51 67.94 -12.13
CA PRO A 261 2.56 66.47 -12.18
C PRO A 261 1.33 65.79 -11.56
N PHE A 262 0.68 64.90 -12.29
CA PHE A 262 -0.49 64.16 -11.83
C PHE A 262 -0.13 62.70 -11.58
N THR A 263 -0.26 62.25 -10.34
CA THR A 263 -0.01 60.85 -9.95
C THR A 263 -1.33 60.13 -9.73
N LEU A 264 -1.47 58.92 -10.30
CA LEU A 264 -2.55 57.98 -10.02
C LEU A 264 -2.00 56.85 -9.14
N THR A 265 -2.66 56.59 -8.02
CA THR A 265 -2.33 55.45 -7.16
C THR A 265 -3.40 54.39 -7.35
N ALA A 266 -3.01 53.20 -7.82
CA ALA A 266 -3.92 52.06 -7.95
C ALA A 266 -3.83 51.18 -6.69
N VAL A 267 -4.98 50.78 -6.17
CA VAL A 267 -5.09 49.73 -5.15
C VAL A 267 -5.32 48.41 -5.89
N VAL A 268 -4.43 47.46 -5.69
CA VAL A 268 -4.49 46.13 -6.31
C VAL A 268 -4.85 45.12 -5.22
N ASN A 269 -5.93 44.37 -5.44
CA ASN A 269 -6.31 43.24 -4.61
C ASN A 269 -5.92 41.94 -5.31
N GLN A 270 -5.27 41.04 -4.58
CA GLN A 270 -5.02 39.68 -5.04
C GLN A 270 -5.53 38.71 -3.98
N PRO A 271 -6.46 37.79 -4.31
CA PRO A 271 -6.89 36.77 -3.36
C PRO A 271 -5.72 35.86 -2.96
N GLY A 272 -5.63 35.49 -1.67
CA GLY A 272 -4.65 34.50 -1.18
C GLY A 272 -3.32 35.07 -0.66
N VAL A 273 -3.23 36.37 -0.36
CA VAL A 273 -2.07 36.98 0.31
C VAL A 273 -2.15 36.93 1.84
N ASP A 274 -3.06 36.14 2.42
CA ASP A 274 -3.18 36.01 3.87
C ASP A 274 -1.93 35.31 4.45
N PHE A 275 -0.95 36.14 4.81
CA PHE A 275 0.17 35.92 5.71
C PHE A 275 0.91 34.57 5.61
N PHE A 276 1.91 34.51 4.73
CA PHE A 276 3.13 33.75 5.02
C PHE A 276 4.08 34.69 5.77
N THR A 277 3.96 34.73 7.10
CA THR A 277 5.04 35.19 8.01
C THR A 277 5.89 34.02 8.44
#